data_AF-A0A7R9MUP8-F1
#
_entry.id   AF-A0A7R9MUP8-F1
#
_cell.length_a   1.000
_cell.length_b   1.000
_cell.length_c   1.000
_cell.angle_alpha   90.00
_cell.angle_beta   90.00
_cell.angle_gamma   90.00
#
_symmetry.space_group_name_H-M   'P 1'
#
loop_
_entity.id
_entity.type
_entity.pdbx_description
1 polymer ?
#
loop_
_entity_poly.entity_id
_entity_poly.type
_entity_poly.pdbx_seq_one_letter_code
_entity_poly.pdbx_strand_id
1 'polypeptide(L)'
;MVGYKQIKAKLGLKRVRPWIWTRFSPKEKIELYHWRREVDKNKEYPFARLNTVIEIPVYNDTEYQQLLSSDVWSKAETDHLFDLCRRFDQRFVIIHDRWDRNTFAIRSVEDLKDRFYSVCNALAKVRALP
;
A
#
# COMPACT_ATOMS: atom_id res chain seq x y z
N MET A 1 -37.26 42.27 -24.91
CA MET A 1 -36.66 40.92 -24.82
C MET A 1 -35.15 41.07 -24.91
N VAL A 2 -34.44 41.07 -23.77
CA VAL A 2 -32.99 41.20 -23.72
C VAL A 2 -32.40 39.80 -23.90
N GLY A 3 -31.94 39.48 -25.12
CA GLY A 3 -31.35 38.19 -25.42
C GLY A 3 -30.01 38.01 -24.70
N TYR A 4 -29.83 36.86 -24.06
CA TYR A 4 -28.56 36.45 -23.45
C TYR A 4 -27.44 36.50 -24.50
N LYS A 5 -26.55 37.49 -24.39
CA LYS A 5 -25.35 37.57 -25.21
C LYS A 5 -24.40 36.47 -24.74
N GLN A 6 -24.36 35.34 -25.44
CA GLN A 6 -23.37 34.31 -25.16
C GLN A 6 -21.98 34.90 -25.41
N ILE A 7 -21.26 35.20 -24.33
CA ILE A 7 -19.85 35.56 -24.38
C ILE A 7 -19.13 34.29 -24.84
N LYS A 8 -18.89 34.15 -26.14
CA LYS A 8 -18.04 33.08 -26.68
C LYS A 8 -16.71 33.17 -25.93
N ALA A 9 -16.32 32.08 -25.26
CA ALA A 9 -15.04 32.01 -24.59
C ALA A 9 -13.96 32.44 -25.59
N LYS A 10 -13.19 33.48 -25.25
CA LYS A 10 -12.03 33.89 -26.05
C LYS A 10 -10.93 32.85 -25.85
N LEU A 11 -11.06 31.72 -26.53
CA LEU A 11 -10.03 30.72 -26.72
C LEU A 11 -9.02 31.27 -27.74
N GLY A 12 -8.40 32.41 -27.42
CA GLY A 12 -7.30 32.92 -28.23
C GLY A 12 -6.20 31.85 -28.38
N LEU A 13 -5.37 32.00 -29.41
CA LEU A 13 -4.23 31.16 -29.83
C LEU A 13 -3.14 31.04 -28.73
N LYS A 14 -3.51 30.66 -27.51
CA LYS A 14 -2.56 30.29 -26.47
C LYS A 14 -1.80 29.09 -27.02
N ARG A 15 -0.49 29.28 -27.22
CA ARG A 15 0.42 28.19 -27.58
C ARG A 15 0.15 27.02 -26.63
N VAL A 16 -0.25 25.89 -27.22
CA VAL A 16 -0.53 24.67 -26.45
C VAL A 16 0.73 24.33 -25.67
N ARG A 17 0.57 23.97 -24.39
CA ARG A 17 1.70 23.60 -23.55
C ARG A 17 2.30 22.30 -24.11
N PRO A 18 3.59 22.28 -24.48
CA PRO A 18 4.21 21.10 -25.05
C PRO A 18 4.30 19.97 -24.02
N TRP A 19 4.02 18.76 -24.49
CA TRP A 19 4.11 17.51 -23.73
C TRP A 19 5.16 16.60 -24.37
N ILE A 20 5.89 15.89 -23.54
CA ILE A 20 6.93 14.94 -23.93
C ILE A 20 6.64 13.58 -23.30
N TRP A 21 6.85 12.52 -24.08
CA TRP A 21 6.80 11.15 -23.58
C TRP A 21 8.10 10.87 -22.82
N THR A 22 8.02 10.76 -21.50
CA THR A 22 9.19 10.68 -20.62
C THR A 22 9.24 9.34 -19.91
N ARG A 23 10.42 8.74 -19.87
CA ARG A 23 10.72 7.54 -19.08
C ARG A 23 10.80 7.88 -17.60
N PHE A 24 10.19 7.07 -16.76
CA PHE A 24 10.35 7.13 -15.31
C PHE A 24 10.37 5.73 -14.71
N SER A 25 10.99 5.60 -13.54
CA SER A 25 11.02 4.36 -12.78
C SER A 25 10.39 4.59 -11.41
N PRO A 26 9.17 4.07 -11.15
CA PRO A 26 8.56 4.17 -9.81
C PRO A 26 9.12 3.16 -8.81
N LYS A 27 9.75 2.08 -9.30
CA LYS A 27 10.41 1.03 -8.53
C LYS A 27 11.62 0.53 -9.32
N GLU A 28 12.71 0.18 -8.63
CA GLU A 28 14.01 -0.24 -9.21
C GLU A 28 13.95 -1.24 -10.39
N LYS A 29 12.91 -2.07 -10.46
CA LYS A 29 12.78 -3.15 -11.45
C LYS A 29 11.72 -2.89 -12.53
N ILE A 30 11.13 -1.71 -12.58
CA ILE A 30 10.08 -1.39 -13.54
C ILE A 30 10.35 -0.03 -14.18
N GLU A 31 10.38 -0.02 -15.51
CA GLU A 31 10.52 1.17 -16.32
C GLU A 31 9.21 1.44 -17.05
N LEU A 32 8.65 2.62 -16.81
CA LEU A 32 7.39 3.04 -17.40
C LEU A 32 7.59 4.36 -18.14
N TYR A 33 6.56 4.75 -18.87
CA TYR A 33 6.53 6.02 -19.58
C TYR A 33 5.24 6.76 -19.29
N HIS A 34 5.32 8.08 -19.29
CA HIS A 34 4.14 8.94 -19.14
C HIS A 34 4.30 10.25 -19.91
N TRP A 35 3.17 10.91 -20.19
CA TRP A 35 3.17 12.26 -20.71
C TRP A 35 3.51 13.25 -19.60
N ARG A 36 4.53 14.06 -19.84
CA ARG A 36 4.95 15.14 -18.94
C ARG A 36 5.01 16.46 -19.69
N ARG A 37 4.74 17.56 -18.98
CA ARG A 37 4.99 18.89 -19.55
C ARG A 37 6.49 19.07 -19.76
N GLU A 38 6.88 19.65 -20.88
CA GLU A 38 8.29 19.88 -21.23
C GLU A 38 9.04 20.68 -20.15
N VAL A 39 8.39 21.69 -19.56
CA VAL A 39 8.94 22.51 -18.46
C VAL A 39 9.25 21.72 -17.19
N ASP A 40 8.67 20.53 -17.04
CA ASP A 40 8.87 19.67 -15.88
C ASP A 40 9.88 18.55 -16.17
N LYS A 41 10.47 18.46 -17.37
CA LYS A 41 11.37 17.36 -17.79
C LYS A 41 12.42 16.98 -16.73
N ASN A 42 13.06 17.97 -16.12
CA ASN A 42 14.16 17.78 -15.16
C ASN A 42 13.70 17.77 -13.70
N LYS A 43 12.40 17.88 -13.42
CA LYS A 43 11.89 17.82 -12.05
C LYS A 43 11.77 16.37 -11.60
N GLU A 44 11.86 16.12 -10.32
CA GLU A 44 11.54 14.80 -9.77
C GLU A 44 10.08 14.40 -10.11
N TYR A 45 9.82 13.11 -10.27
CA TYR A 45 8.49 12.59 -10.55
C TYR A 45 7.54 12.93 -9.39
N PRO A 46 6.49 13.78 -9.58
CA PRO A 46 5.73 14.33 -8.46
C PRO A 46 4.97 13.31 -7.59
N PHE A 47 4.72 12.12 -8.13
CA PHE A 47 4.01 11.04 -7.44
C PHE A 47 4.96 10.02 -6.80
N ALA A 48 6.29 10.13 -6.98
CA ALA A 48 7.26 9.22 -6.35
C ALA A 48 7.10 9.20 -4.82
N ARG A 49 6.92 10.38 -4.23
CA ARG A 49 6.66 10.57 -2.79
C ARG A 49 5.38 9.90 -2.26
N LEU A 50 4.45 9.51 -3.14
CA LEU A 50 3.22 8.83 -2.74
C LEU A 50 3.37 7.30 -2.72
N ASN A 51 4.53 6.78 -3.11
CA ASN A 51 4.83 5.35 -3.07
C ASN A 51 5.22 4.93 -1.64
N THR A 52 4.31 5.14 -0.69
CA THR A 52 4.48 4.76 0.71
C THR A 52 4.31 3.25 0.86
N VAL A 53 5.29 2.60 1.47
CA VAL A 53 5.25 1.17 1.78
C VAL A 53 4.92 1.00 3.26
N ILE A 54 4.03 0.07 3.59
CA ILE A 54 3.71 -0.25 4.97
C ILE A 54 4.77 -1.21 5.50
N GLU A 55 5.44 -0.83 6.59
CA GLU A 55 6.38 -1.70 7.27
C GLU A 55 5.65 -2.73 8.13
N ILE A 56 5.77 -4.01 7.78
CA ILE A 56 5.21 -5.11 8.56
C ILE A 56 6.29 -5.64 9.52
N PRO A 57 6.02 -5.69 10.84
CA PRO A 57 6.97 -6.23 11.80
C PRO A 57 7.40 -7.65 11.42
N VAL A 58 8.69 -7.91 11.55
CA VAL A 58 9.26 -9.26 11.48
C VAL A 58 9.54 -9.71 12.90
N TYR A 59 9.23 -10.96 13.20
CA TYR A 59 9.56 -11.61 14.46
C TYR A 59 10.28 -12.93 14.17
N ASN A 60 11.11 -13.35 15.11
CA ASN A 60 11.80 -14.64 15.06
C ASN A 60 11.08 -15.71 15.90
N ASP A 61 11.58 -16.94 15.86
CA ASP A 61 10.95 -18.06 16.58
C ASP A 61 10.97 -17.86 18.10
N THR A 62 12.02 -17.24 18.65
CA THR A 62 12.11 -16.97 20.09
C THR A 62 11.08 -15.95 20.57
N GLU A 63 10.89 -14.85 19.83
CA GLU A 63 9.86 -13.85 20.10
C GLU A 63 8.48 -14.48 19.98
N TYR A 64 8.27 -15.36 18.99
CA TYR A 64 7.00 -16.04 18.84
C TYR A 64 6.65 -16.90 20.06
N GLN A 65 7.57 -17.77 20.49
CA GLN A 65 7.34 -18.68 21.61
C GLN A 65 7.14 -17.94 22.94
N GLN A 66 7.83 -16.82 23.14
CA GLN A 66 7.78 -16.09 24.40
C GLN A 66 6.59 -15.12 24.49
N LEU A 67 6.16 -14.54 23.37
CA LEU A 67 5.27 -13.37 23.37
C LEU A 67 4.02 -13.54 22.53
N LEU A 68 4.06 -14.38 21.49
CA LEU A 68 3.04 -14.42 20.45
C LEU A 68 2.24 -15.73 20.40
N SER A 69 2.61 -16.72 21.22
CA SER A 69 1.89 -17.99 21.33
C SER A 69 0.41 -17.78 21.65
N SER A 70 -0.46 -18.60 21.07
CA SER A 70 -1.90 -18.54 21.28
C SER A 70 -2.48 -19.94 21.21
N ASP A 71 -3.47 -20.23 22.06
CA ASP A 71 -4.21 -21.49 22.03
C ASP A 71 -5.09 -21.63 20.78
N VAL A 72 -5.40 -20.50 20.13
CA VAL A 72 -6.33 -20.42 18.98
C VAL A 72 -5.57 -20.29 17.66
N TRP A 73 -4.35 -19.76 17.68
CA TRP A 73 -3.55 -19.49 16.48
C TRP A 73 -2.23 -20.25 16.49
N SER A 74 -2.03 -21.07 15.47
CA SER A 74 -0.73 -21.70 15.25
C SER A 74 0.32 -20.71 14.72
N LYS A 75 1.59 -21.08 14.83
CA LYS A 75 2.70 -20.31 14.26
C LYS A 75 2.58 -20.21 12.75
N ALA A 76 2.30 -21.33 12.08
CA ALA A 76 2.15 -21.39 10.64
C ALA A 76 1.03 -20.46 10.13
N GLU A 77 -0.12 -20.41 10.82
CA GLU A 77 -1.19 -19.46 10.50
C GLU A 77 -0.74 -18.00 10.67
N THR A 78 0.00 -17.71 11.75
CA THR A 78 0.46 -16.34 12.03
C THR A 78 1.52 -15.91 11.01
N ASP A 79 2.44 -16.80 10.64
CA ASP A 79 3.44 -16.57 9.61
C ASP A 79 2.77 -16.32 8.25
N HIS A 80 1.77 -17.14 7.90
CA HIS A 80 0.98 -16.98 6.67
C HIS A 80 0.24 -15.63 6.63
N LEU A 81 -0.43 -15.25 7.73
CA LEU A 81 -1.08 -13.94 7.85
C LEU A 81 -0.09 -12.79 7.61
N PHE A 82 1.10 -12.85 8.22
CA PHE A 82 2.11 -11.80 8.05
C PHE A 82 2.70 -11.76 6.64
N ASP A 83 2.85 -12.91 5.96
CA ASP A 83 3.19 -12.94 4.52
C ASP A 83 2.13 -12.23 3.68
N LEU A 84 0.85 -12.54 3.88
CA LEU A 84 -0.24 -11.90 3.16
C LEU A 84 -0.29 -10.38 3.46
N CYS A 85 -0.07 -9.97 4.71
CA CYS A 85 0.00 -8.55 5.07
C CYS A 85 1.11 -7.80 4.32
N ARG A 86 2.28 -8.43 4.11
CA ARG A 86 3.39 -7.84 3.32
C ARG A 86 3.07 -7.77 1.84
N ARG A 87 2.40 -8.79 1.30
CA ARG A 87 2.09 -8.88 -0.14
C ARG A 87 0.94 -7.98 -0.57
N PHE A 88 0.00 -7.72 0.33
CA PHE A 88 -1.26 -7.01 0.04
C PHE A 88 -1.45 -5.73 0.84
N ASP A 89 -0.38 -5.16 1.39
CA ASP A 89 -0.38 -3.87 2.09
C ASP A 89 -1.51 -3.77 3.16
N GLN A 90 -1.66 -4.80 3.99
CA GLN A 90 -2.69 -4.90 5.04
C GLN A 90 -4.15 -4.73 4.57
N ARG A 91 -4.44 -4.91 3.28
CA ARG A 91 -5.82 -4.85 2.78
C ARG A 91 -6.58 -6.10 3.19
N PHE A 92 -7.11 -6.10 4.42
CA PHE A 92 -7.69 -7.29 5.04
C PHE A 92 -8.81 -7.98 4.26
N VAL A 93 -9.56 -7.24 3.43
CA VAL A 93 -10.56 -7.83 2.52
C VAL A 93 -9.89 -8.75 1.48
N ILE A 94 -8.75 -8.32 0.92
CA ILE A 94 -7.96 -9.12 -0.02
C ILE A 94 -7.25 -10.27 0.70
N ILE A 95 -6.72 -10.01 1.90
CA ILE A 95 -6.07 -11.04 2.72
C ILE A 95 -7.05 -12.17 3.04
N HIS A 96 -8.28 -11.85 3.43
CA HIS A 96 -9.33 -12.82 3.71
C HIS A 96 -9.79 -13.60 2.47
N ASP A 97 -9.81 -12.95 1.29
CA ASP A 97 -10.03 -13.62 0.00
C ASP A 97 -8.92 -14.64 -0.31
N ARG A 98 -7.66 -14.27 -0.05
CA ARG A 98 -6.47 -15.09 -0.33
C ARG A 98 -6.04 -16.00 0.80
N TRP A 99 -6.81 -16.05 1.88
CA TRP A 99 -6.55 -16.94 3.02
C TRP A 99 -6.63 -18.40 2.60
N ASP A 100 -5.63 -19.20 2.98
CA ASP A 100 -5.64 -20.64 2.69
C ASP A 100 -6.61 -21.39 3.62
N ARG A 101 -7.88 -21.45 3.20
CA ARG A 101 -8.96 -22.15 3.91
C ARG A 101 -8.88 -23.68 3.81
N ASN A 102 -8.00 -24.22 2.97
CA ASN A 102 -7.83 -25.67 2.85
C ASN A 102 -6.87 -26.19 3.93
N THR A 103 -5.85 -25.40 4.25
CA THR A 103 -4.82 -25.75 5.24
C THR A 103 -5.16 -25.23 6.64
N PHE A 104 -5.80 -24.06 6.73
CA PHE A 104 -6.05 -23.38 8.00
C PHE A 104 -7.54 -23.26 8.32
N ALA A 105 -7.84 -22.98 9.59
CA ALA A 105 -9.20 -22.72 10.02
C ALA A 105 -9.81 -21.53 9.28
N ILE A 106 -11.13 -21.55 9.09
CA ILE A 106 -11.87 -20.42 8.54
C ILE A 106 -11.84 -19.28 9.56
N ARG A 107 -11.36 -18.12 9.13
CA ARG A 107 -11.24 -16.90 9.94
C ARG A 107 -12.07 -15.80 9.33
N SER A 108 -12.73 -15.00 10.16
CA SER A 108 -13.35 -13.76 9.72
C SER A 108 -12.28 -12.68 9.44
N VAL A 109 -12.69 -11.59 8.80
CA VAL A 109 -11.82 -10.42 8.60
C VAL A 109 -11.39 -9.84 9.95
N GLU A 110 -12.28 -9.86 10.93
CA GLU A 110 -12.06 -9.36 12.29
C GLU A 110 -11.04 -10.23 13.03
N ASP A 111 -11.11 -11.57 12.91
CA ASP A 111 -10.13 -12.47 13.51
C ASP A 111 -8.71 -12.22 12.98
N LEU A 112 -8.58 -12.03 11.66
CA LEU A 112 -7.29 -11.74 11.03
C LEU A 112 -6.71 -10.40 11.50
N LYS A 113 -7.56 -9.38 11.63
CA LYS A 113 -7.16 -8.07 12.17
C LYS A 113 -6.72 -8.19 13.63
N ASP A 114 -7.54 -8.83 14.45
CA ASP A 114 -7.27 -8.98 15.88
C ASP A 114 -5.93 -9.69 16.12
N ARG A 115 -5.69 -10.79 15.39
CA ARG A 115 -4.40 -11.48 15.46
C ARG A 115 -3.24 -10.61 15.00
N PHE A 116 -3.39 -9.89 13.89
CA PHE A 116 -2.34 -9.03 13.37
C PHE A 116 -1.96 -7.92 14.35
N TYR A 117 -2.96 -7.19 14.88
CA TYR A 117 -2.71 -6.06 15.77
C TYR A 117 -2.29 -6.50 17.18
N SER A 118 -2.78 -7.63 17.69
CA SER A 118 -2.30 -8.17 18.97
C SER A 118 -0.81 -8.51 18.91
N VAL A 119 -0.34 -9.14 17.83
CA VAL A 119 1.08 -9.41 17.59
C VAL A 119 1.88 -8.12 17.46
N CYS A 120 1.42 -7.16 16.66
CA CYS A 120 2.10 -5.87 16.51
C CYS A 120 2.24 -5.13 17.85
N ASN A 121 1.18 -5.12 18.66
CA ASN A 121 1.19 -4.48 19.98
C ASN A 121 2.14 -5.18 20.95
N ALA A 122 2.20 -6.52 20.94
CA ALA A 122 3.13 -7.28 21.77
C ALA A 122 4.59 -6.96 21.42
N LEU A 123 4.92 -6.97 20.13
CA LEU A 123 6.27 -6.64 19.64
C LEU A 123 6.64 -5.18 19.94
N ALA A 124 5.71 -4.25 19.72
CA ALA A 124 5.93 -2.82 19.99
C ALA A 124 6.24 -2.58 21.48
N LYS A 125 5.51 -3.25 22.39
CA LYS A 125 5.74 -3.12 23.84
C LYS A 125 7.14 -3.59 24.25
N VAL A 126 7.59 -4.74 23.74
CA VAL A 126 8.91 -5.29 24.11
C VAL A 126 10.05 -4.48 23.49
N ARG A 127 9.87 -4.00 22.25
CA ARG A 127 10.90 -3.22 21.54
C ARG A 127 10.96 -1.74 21.95
N ALA A 128 9.91 -1.23 22.60
CA ALA A 128 9.89 0.11 23.17
C ALA A 128 10.53 0.17 24.57
N LEU A 129 10.83 -0.98 25.20
CA LEU A 129 11.58 -1.01 26.44
C LEU A 129 13.06 -0.66 26.16
N PRO A 130 13.67 0.24 26.96
CA PRO A 130 15.04 0.70 26.76
C PRO A 130 16.10 -0.39 26.97
#